data_AF-A0A661V5W4-F1
#
_entry.id   AF-A0A661V5W4-F1
#
_cell.length_a   1.000
_cell.length_b   1.000
_cell.length_c   1.000
_cell.angle_alpha   90.00
_cell.angle_beta   90.00
_cell.angle_gamma   90.00
#
_symmetry.space_group_name_H-M   'P 1'
#
loop_
_entity.id
_entity.type
_entity.pdbx_description
1 polymer ?
#
loop_
_entity_poly.entity_id
_entity_poly.type
_entity_poly.pdbx_seq_one_letter_code
_entity_poly.pdbx_strand_id
1 'polypeptide(L)'
;SFGRHHMVITDAGCAGRFGSLVLDAELPVTPVSPRSQERCLYFHAGSCLECVTRCPVDALDSHRLDKQRCYRRLLDVAQGYEDLGLADVCGKCAIGPCSFESAV
;
A
#
# COMPACT_ATOMS: atom_id res chain seq x y z
N SER A 1 7.33 7.51 3.08
CA SER A 1 7.78 6.42 3.97
C SER A 1 6.81 5.27 3.80
N PHE A 2 6.85 4.21 4.61
CA PHE A 2 5.94 3.08 4.44
C PHE A 2 4.79 3.13 5.45
N GLY A 3 3.60 2.76 4.98
CA GLY A 3 2.44 2.55 5.83
C GLY A 3 2.47 1.19 6.51
N ARG A 4 1.66 1.03 7.58
CA ARG A 4 1.39 -0.25 8.23
C ARG A 4 0.93 -1.32 7.24
N HIS A 5 0.21 -0.94 6.20
CA HIS A 5 -0.24 -1.78 5.09
C HIS A 5 0.86 -2.17 4.08
N HIS A 6 2.15 -1.87 4.37
CA HIS A 6 3.29 -2.19 3.53
C HIS A 6 3.31 -1.51 2.14
N MET A 7 2.59 -0.39 1.97
CA MET A 7 2.67 0.43 0.74
C MET A 7 3.38 1.75 1.01
N VAL A 8 3.95 2.35 -0.02
CA VAL A 8 4.59 3.67 0.06
C VAL A 8 3.52 4.75 0.25
N ILE A 9 3.72 5.62 1.24
CA ILE A 9 2.97 6.85 1.43
C ILE A 9 3.85 8.01 0.96
N THR A 10 3.34 8.78 0.01
CA THR A 10 3.94 10.03 -0.50
C THR A 10 3.19 11.24 0.03
N ASP A 11 3.57 12.45 -0.39
CA ASP A 11 2.78 13.65 -0.06
C ASP A 11 1.43 13.66 -0.80
N ALA A 12 1.34 12.96 -1.94
CA ALA A 12 0.09 12.72 -2.66
C ALA A 12 -0.68 11.49 -2.15
N GLY A 13 -0.28 10.93 -1.00
CA GLY A 13 -0.89 9.75 -0.40
C GLY A 13 -0.34 8.42 -0.94
N CYS A 14 -1.12 7.35 -0.74
CA CYS A 14 -0.76 5.97 -1.08
C CYS A 14 -1.64 5.34 -2.18
N ALA A 15 -2.75 5.97 -2.57
CA ALA A 15 -3.67 5.48 -3.60
C ALA A 15 -3.16 5.76 -5.03
N GLY A 16 -1.90 5.42 -5.29
CA GLY A 16 -1.23 5.62 -6.58
C GLY A 16 -0.59 4.34 -7.10
N ARG A 17 0.03 4.43 -8.28
CA ARG A 17 0.82 3.35 -8.89
C ARG A 17 2.24 3.84 -9.13
N PHE A 18 3.21 2.98 -8.86
CA PHE A 18 4.61 3.22 -9.19
C PHE A 18 4.97 2.43 -10.44
N GLY A 19 5.71 3.07 -11.34
CA GLY A 19 6.40 2.42 -12.46
C GLY A 19 7.90 2.42 -12.21
N SER A 20 8.59 1.44 -12.77
CA SER A 20 10.06 1.41 -12.79
C SER A 20 10.52 1.14 -14.22
N LEU A 21 11.59 1.81 -14.63
CA LEU A 21 12.21 1.63 -15.94
C LEU A 21 13.70 1.38 -15.71
N VAL A 22 14.21 0.27 -16.23
CA VAL A 22 15.63 -0.08 -16.17
C VAL A 22 16.29 0.39 -17.47
N LEU A 23 17.38 1.14 -17.36
CA LEU A 23 18.09 1.75 -18.47
C LEU A 23 19.58 1.44 -18.39
N ASP A 24 20.21 1.28 -19.55
CA ASP A 24 21.67 1.24 -19.72
C ASP A 24 22.18 2.65 -20.02
N ALA A 25 21.93 3.57 -19.10
CA ALA A 25 22.33 4.97 -19.22
C ALA A 25 22.65 5.53 -17.83
N GLU A 26 23.69 6.35 -17.74
CA GLU A 26 24.00 7.08 -16.51
C GLU A 26 23.02 8.24 -16.34
N LEU A 27 22.25 8.19 -15.25
CA LEU A 27 21.33 9.26 -14.87
C LEU A 27 21.80 9.91 -13.56
N PRO A 28 21.69 11.24 -13.42
CA PRO A 28 21.97 11.89 -12.15
C PRO A 28 21.01 11.38 -11.09
N VAL A 29 21.57 10.82 -10.00
CA VAL A 29 20.77 10.36 -8.87
C VAL A 29 20.30 11.57 -8.08
N THR A 30 18.99 11.71 -7.91
CA THR A 30 18.45 12.65 -6.92
C THR A 30 18.64 12.04 -5.53
N PRO A 31 19.43 12.66 -4.63
CA PRO A 31 19.64 12.12 -3.30
C PRO A 31 18.32 12.06 -2.55
N VAL A 32 18.05 10.95 -1.88
CA VAL A 32 16.93 10.86 -0.96
C VAL A 32 17.28 11.72 0.25
N SER A 33 16.55 12.81 0.47
CA SER A 33 16.67 13.53 1.74
C SER A 33 16.23 12.58 2.85
N PRO A 34 16.98 12.46 3.95
CA PRO A 34 16.51 11.72 5.12
C PRO A 34 15.21 12.39 5.55
N ARG A 35 14.06 11.74 5.31
CA ARG A 35 12.83 12.21 5.91
C ARG A 35 12.88 11.83 7.38
N SER A 36 12.77 12.84 8.23
CA SER A 36 12.78 12.72 9.68
C SER A 36 11.53 12.01 10.23
N GLN A 37 10.45 11.91 9.46
CA GLN A 37 9.15 11.51 9.97
C GLN A 37 8.40 10.51 9.09
N GLU A 38 7.79 9.54 9.76
CA GLU A 38 6.87 8.58 9.18
C GLU A 38 5.52 9.23 8.86
N ARG A 39 4.97 8.98 7.65
CA ARG A 39 3.65 9.47 7.24
C ARG A 39 2.47 8.60 7.68
N CYS A 40 2.76 7.47 8.30
CA CYS A 40 1.72 6.60 8.83
C CYS A 40 1.38 7.04 10.24
N LEU A 41 0.12 7.44 10.49
CA LEU A 41 -0.36 7.80 11.83
C LEU A 41 -0.10 6.73 12.90
N TYR A 42 -0.05 5.45 12.53
CA TYR A 42 0.36 4.36 13.42
C TYR A 42 1.82 4.51 13.89
N PHE A 43 2.76 4.73 12.97
CA PHE A 43 4.17 4.89 13.31
C PHE A 43 4.48 6.27 13.90
N HIS A 44 3.64 7.27 13.61
CA HIS A 44 3.77 8.62 14.16
C HIS A 44 3.26 8.71 15.61
N ALA A 45 2.06 8.16 15.90
CA ALA A 45 1.39 8.34 17.20
C ALA A 45 0.59 7.10 17.68
N GLY A 46 0.66 5.97 16.97
CA GLY A 46 -0.11 4.75 17.31
C GLY A 46 -1.62 4.85 17.07
N SER A 47 -2.11 5.94 16.46
CA SER A 47 -3.54 6.30 16.47
C SER A 47 -4.37 5.73 15.30
N CYS A 48 -3.76 5.01 14.36
CA CYS A 48 -4.45 4.54 13.15
C CYS A 48 -4.23 3.04 12.92
N LEU A 49 -5.33 2.30 12.72
CA LEU A 49 -5.33 0.91 12.25
C LEU A 49 -6.36 0.68 11.13
N GLU A 50 -6.77 1.74 10.44
CA GLU A 50 -7.84 1.69 9.43
C GLU A 50 -7.58 0.63 8.35
N CYS A 51 -6.33 0.51 7.89
CA CYS A 51 -5.95 -0.51 6.91
C CYS A 51 -6.11 -1.95 7.41
N VAL A 52 -5.93 -2.19 8.71
CA VAL A 52 -6.17 -3.49 9.37
C VAL A 52 -7.67 -3.76 9.39
N THR A 53 -8.46 -2.81 9.90
CA THR A 53 -9.94 -2.91 9.99
C THR A 53 -10.60 -3.14 8.63
N ARG A 54 -10.02 -2.59 7.56
CA ARG A 54 -10.57 -2.72 6.19
C ARG A 54 -10.14 -3.96 5.45
N CYS A 55 -9.20 -4.74 5.97
CA CYS A 55 -8.78 -5.96 5.30
C CYS A 55 -9.94 -6.97 5.32
N PRO A 56 -10.54 -7.34 4.18
CA PRO A 56 -11.76 -8.17 4.17
C PRO A 56 -11.51 -9.63 4.58
N VAL A 57 -10.25 -10.01 4.76
CA VAL A 57 -9.81 -11.38 5.04
C VAL A 57 -8.76 -11.42 6.14
N ASP A 58 -8.65 -10.39 7.00
CA ASP A 58 -7.67 -10.32 8.10
C ASP A 58 -6.24 -10.78 7.71
N ALA A 59 -5.82 -10.46 6.49
CA ALA A 59 -4.47 -10.73 6.02
C ALA A 59 -3.46 -9.73 6.59
N LEU A 60 -3.93 -8.56 7.05
CA LEU A 60 -3.12 -7.53 7.67
C LEU A 60 -3.50 -7.41 9.14
N ASP A 61 -2.51 -7.47 10.02
CA ASP A 61 -2.68 -7.25 11.47
C ASP A 61 -1.70 -6.16 11.99
N SER A 62 -1.66 -5.94 13.30
CA SER A 62 -0.78 -4.95 13.95
C SER A 62 0.72 -5.30 13.88
N HIS A 63 1.09 -6.50 13.42
CA HIS A 63 2.49 -6.97 13.33
C HIS A 63 2.94 -7.39 11.94
N ARG A 64 2.09 -7.98 11.09
CA ARG A 64 2.45 -8.51 9.76
C ARG A 64 1.36 -8.36 8.68
N LEU A 65 1.77 -8.62 7.44
CA LEU A 65 0.90 -8.89 6.29
C LEU A 65 1.12 -10.35 5.82
N ASP A 66 0.09 -11.18 5.96
CA ASP A 66 0.01 -12.51 5.36
C ASP A 66 -0.29 -12.38 3.86
N LYS A 67 0.77 -12.41 3.05
CA LYS A 67 0.64 -12.32 1.59
C LYS A 67 -0.11 -13.50 0.97
N GLN A 68 -0.08 -14.69 1.57
CA GLN A 68 -0.77 -15.85 1.03
C GLN A 68 -2.28 -15.76 1.26
N ARG A 69 -2.71 -15.28 2.44
CA ARG A 69 -4.13 -14.97 2.71
C ARG A 69 -4.62 -13.80 1.86
N CYS A 70 -3.80 -12.76 1.69
CA CYS A 70 -4.11 -11.65 0.79
C CYS A 70 -4.30 -12.12 -0.66
N TYR A 71 -3.37 -12.93 -1.18
CA TYR A 71 -3.42 -13.41 -2.57
C TYR A 71 -4.61 -14.32 -2.84
N ARG A 72 -4.98 -15.22 -1.91
CA ARG A 72 -6.21 -16.02 -2.03
C ARG A 72 -7.45 -15.14 -2.24
N ARG A 73 -7.57 -14.02 -1.50
CA ARG A 73 -8.66 -13.07 -1.73
C ARG A 73 -8.65 -12.47 -3.13
N LEU A 74 -7.47 -12.20 -3.71
CA LEU A 74 -7.35 -11.69 -5.07
C LEU A 74 -7.87 -12.71 -6.10
N LEU A 75 -7.51 -13.98 -5.93
CA LEU A 75 -8.01 -15.07 -6.77
C LEU A 75 -9.53 -15.25 -6.63
N ASP A 76 -10.06 -15.18 -5.41
CA ASP A 76 -11.52 -15.25 -5.17
C ASP A 76 -12.27 -14.08 -5.84
N VAL A 77 -11.67 -12.88 -5.88
CA VAL A 77 -12.23 -11.75 -6.64
C VAL A 77 -12.19 -12.05 -8.13
N ALA A 78 -11.04 -12.50 -8.66
CA ALA A 78 -10.86 -12.75 -10.09
C ALA A 78 -11.87 -13.75 -10.66
N GLN A 79 -12.23 -14.80 -9.90
CA GLN A 79 -13.26 -15.78 -10.29
C GLN A 79 -14.64 -15.16 -10.55
N GLY A 80 -14.96 -14.03 -9.93
CA GLY A 80 -16.24 -13.34 -10.13
C GLY A 80 -16.28 -12.43 -11.36
N TYR A 81 -15.15 -12.24 -12.05
CA TYR A 81 -14.98 -11.28 -13.15
C TYR A 81 -14.16 -11.87 -14.30
N GLU A 82 -14.32 -13.15 -14.59
CA GLU A 82 -13.57 -13.85 -15.64
C GLU A 82 -13.75 -13.22 -17.03
N ASP A 83 -14.90 -12.56 -17.25
CA ASP A 83 -15.23 -11.82 -18.46
C ASP A 83 -14.35 -10.57 -18.68
N LEU A 84 -13.72 -10.04 -17.62
CA LEU A 84 -12.81 -8.90 -17.66
C LEU A 84 -11.32 -9.30 -17.77
N GLY A 85 -11.03 -10.60 -17.88
CA GLY A 85 -9.68 -11.14 -17.85
C GLY A 85 -9.14 -11.32 -16.43
N LEU A 86 -7.83 -11.13 -16.22
CA LEU A 86 -7.23 -11.29 -14.88
C LEU A 86 -7.56 -10.09 -13.99
N ALA A 87 -8.57 -10.26 -13.14
CA ALA A 87 -9.05 -9.25 -12.18
C ALA A 87 -8.64 -9.57 -10.73
N ASP A 88 -7.37 -9.94 -10.50
CA ASP A 88 -6.82 -10.31 -9.19
C ASP A 88 -6.50 -9.08 -8.32
N VAL A 89 -7.52 -8.26 -8.02
CA VAL A 89 -7.34 -6.94 -7.42
C VAL A 89 -8.04 -6.76 -6.08
N CYS A 90 -7.36 -6.13 -5.14
CA CYS A 90 -7.92 -5.60 -3.90
C CYS A 90 -7.09 -4.40 -3.44
N GLY A 91 -7.74 -3.27 -3.15
CA GLY A 91 -7.11 -2.06 -2.66
C GLY A 91 -7.69 -1.57 -1.33
N LYS A 92 -8.41 -2.43 -0.59
CA LYS A 92 -9.15 -2.00 0.61
C LYS A 92 -8.25 -1.54 1.76
N CYS A 93 -6.99 -1.95 1.79
CA CYS A 93 -6.01 -1.41 2.74
C CYS A 93 -5.47 -0.02 2.34
N ALA A 94 -5.75 0.46 1.12
CA ALA A 94 -5.30 1.74 0.57
C ALA A 94 -6.30 2.89 0.74
N ILE A 95 -7.49 2.64 1.30
CA ILE A 95 -8.60 3.61 1.40
C ILE A 95 -8.72 4.24 2.79
N GLY A 96 -7.58 4.41 3.49
CA GLY A 96 -7.51 5.07 4.81
C GLY A 96 -7.27 6.58 4.71
N PRO A 97 -7.02 7.28 5.84
CA PRO A 97 -6.72 8.72 5.83
C PRO A 97 -5.53 9.11 4.93
N CYS A 98 -4.56 8.20 4.74
CA CYS A 98 -3.37 8.43 3.91
C CYS A 98 -3.58 8.16 2.40
N SER A 99 -4.82 8.02 1.92
CA SER A 99 -5.11 7.63 0.53
C SER A 99 -4.67 8.68 -0.47
N PHE A 100 -5.10 9.92 -0.27
CA PHE A 100 -4.97 11.02 -1.24
C PHE A 100 -3.99 12.11 -0.80
N GLU A 101 -3.45 12.00 0.42
CA GLU A 101 -2.44 12.89 0.98
C GLU A 101 -1.69 12.22 2.12
N SER A 102 -0.62 12.85 2.61
CA SER A 102 -0.02 12.48 3.90
C SER A 102 -1.02 12.76 5.02
N ALA A 103 -1.28 11.78 5.88
CA ALA A 103 -2.15 11.95 7.05
C ALA A 103 -1.40 12.47 8.30
N VAL A 104 -0.11 12.76 8.15
CA VAL A 104 0.81 13.34 9.14
C VAL A 104 1.28 14.67 8.61
#